data_AF-A0A1K2HVF9-F1
#
_entry.id   AF-A0A1K2HVF9-F1
#
_cell.length_a   1.000
_cell.length_b   1.000
_cell.length_c   1.000
_cell.angle_alpha   90.00
_cell.angle_beta   90.00
_cell.angle_gamma   90.00
#
_symmetry.space_group_name_H-M   'P 1'
#
loop_
_entity.id
_entity.type
_entity.pdbx_description
1 polymer ?
#
loop_
_entity_poly.entity_id
_entity_poly.type
_entity_poly.pdbx_seq_one_letter_code
_entity_poly.pdbx_strand_id
1 'polypeptide(L)'
;MMTRLGLAALLTALSATLAMAQTPLPIVSDATVADGQAAPFEGNWSIMKPGGDRTSETDSCAMPASIQADGPTAITYASSTGAEFSFALADENDATTWQGEFDRIAVWQGPDAFLLYSRLADGTPDTAEAYLYERCPIWPRTSYEGAVPGALEPFVGAWQEAVPPARGAEPLQIVGACNDPTIFEISGPTTLKRTIAGQPDYTLEIRARGTDTVVPNPRAGYAPSVIVWVSPDRFHFHIIDIFGGTNWFSPVIYTRCAP
;
A
#
# COMPACT_ATOMS: atom_id res chain seq x y z
N MET A 1 61.18 57.76 -13.00
CA MET A 1 60.36 56.94 -13.92
C MET A 1 60.43 55.51 -13.42
N MET A 2 59.45 55.07 -12.64
CA MET A 2 59.39 53.73 -12.06
C MET A 2 58.11 53.04 -12.53
N THR A 3 58.30 51.95 -13.28
CA THR A 3 57.31 51.08 -13.90
C THR A 3 56.58 50.28 -12.83
N ARG A 4 55.24 50.34 -12.78
CA ARG A 4 54.42 49.44 -11.95
C ARG A 4 53.87 48.31 -12.84
N LEU A 5 54.33 47.08 -12.61
CA LEU A 5 53.71 45.85 -13.12
C LEU A 5 52.43 45.57 -12.33
N GLY A 6 51.31 45.44 -13.03
CA GLY A 6 50.04 44.96 -12.46
C GLY A 6 50.01 43.43 -12.45
N LEU A 7 49.82 42.86 -11.26
CA LEU A 7 49.68 41.42 -11.03
C LEU A 7 48.22 41.03 -11.35
N ALA A 8 48.03 40.19 -12.37
CA ALA A 8 46.74 39.59 -12.69
C ALA A 8 46.46 38.44 -11.73
N ALA A 9 45.40 38.56 -10.91
CA ALA A 9 44.93 37.49 -10.03
C ALA A 9 44.07 36.52 -10.84
N LEU A 10 44.57 35.30 -11.01
CA LEU A 10 43.87 34.18 -11.63
C LEU A 10 42.87 33.61 -10.60
N LEU A 11 41.57 33.85 -10.78
CA LEU A 11 40.52 33.16 -10.01
C LEU A 11 40.36 31.73 -10.56
N THR A 12 40.86 30.74 -9.85
CA THR A 12 40.48 29.33 -10.05
C THR A 12 39.13 29.10 -9.36
N ALA A 13 38.07 28.98 -10.16
CA ALA A 13 36.77 28.54 -9.67
C ALA A 13 36.85 27.05 -9.29
N LEU A 14 36.83 26.76 -7.99
CA LEU A 14 36.70 25.41 -7.46
C LEU A 14 35.24 24.97 -7.64
N SER A 15 34.97 24.17 -8.67
CA SER A 15 33.67 23.49 -8.80
C SER A 15 33.59 22.37 -7.77
N ALA A 16 33.05 22.65 -6.60
CA ALA A 16 32.68 21.63 -5.63
C ALA A 16 31.48 20.85 -6.18
N THR A 17 31.72 19.71 -6.81
CA THR A 17 30.68 18.72 -7.07
C THR A 17 30.22 18.19 -5.72
N LEU A 18 29.05 18.66 -5.25
CA LEU A 18 28.31 18.05 -4.16
C LEU A 18 27.93 16.63 -4.59
N ALA A 19 28.77 15.66 -4.25
CA ALA A 19 28.35 14.27 -4.22
C ALA A 19 27.29 14.16 -3.11
N MET A 20 26.03 13.95 -3.50
CA MET A 20 25.00 13.58 -2.55
C MET A 20 25.38 12.19 -2.01
N ALA A 21 25.99 12.15 -0.83
CA ALA A 21 26.20 10.91 -0.11
C ALA A 21 24.80 10.33 0.21
N GLN A 22 24.49 9.18 -0.37
CA GLN A 22 23.31 8.42 0.03
C GLN A 22 23.50 8.06 1.51
N THR A 23 22.54 8.44 2.35
CA THR A 23 22.53 8.05 3.77
C THR A 23 22.60 6.53 3.83
N PRO A 24 23.53 5.94 4.60
CA PRO A 24 23.63 4.49 4.71
C PRO A 24 22.31 3.92 5.25
N LEU A 25 21.90 2.77 4.71
CA LEU A 25 20.70 2.09 5.19
C LEU A 25 20.91 1.61 6.64
N PRO A 26 19.87 1.68 7.48
CA PRO A 26 19.94 1.29 8.88
C PRO A 26 20.09 -0.22 9.03
N ILE A 27 20.99 -0.63 9.92
CA ILE A 27 21.31 -2.03 10.22
C ILE A 27 20.96 -2.44 11.66
N VAL A 28 20.35 -1.53 12.41
CA VAL A 28 19.90 -1.71 13.80
C VAL A 28 18.40 -1.41 13.85
N SER A 29 17.64 -2.29 14.49
CA SER A 29 16.19 -2.17 14.63
C SER A 29 15.81 -0.97 15.50
N ASP A 30 14.66 -0.38 15.19
CA ASP A 30 13.97 0.53 16.10
C ASP A 30 13.56 -0.24 17.37
N ALA A 31 14.03 0.22 18.53
CA ALA A 31 13.81 -0.43 19.82
C ALA A 31 12.34 -0.47 20.28
N THR A 32 11.42 0.19 19.57
CA THR A 32 9.97 0.10 19.85
C THR A 32 9.35 -1.21 19.38
N VAL A 33 10.05 -1.98 18.54
CA VAL A 33 9.61 -3.31 18.07
C VAL A 33 10.56 -4.37 18.60
N ALA A 34 10.01 -5.41 19.23
CA ALA A 34 10.82 -6.48 19.80
C ALA A 34 11.35 -7.41 18.71
N ASP A 35 12.68 -7.58 18.66
CA ASP A 35 13.33 -8.52 17.75
C ASP A 35 13.10 -9.99 18.15
N GLY A 36 13.22 -10.88 17.16
CA GLY A 36 13.03 -12.33 17.33
C GLY A 36 11.58 -12.78 17.53
N GLN A 37 10.62 -11.86 17.53
CA GLN A 37 9.20 -12.16 17.71
C GLN A 37 8.45 -12.20 16.38
N ALA A 38 7.53 -13.15 16.24
CA ALA A 38 6.73 -13.33 15.03
C ALA A 38 5.58 -12.32 14.91
N ALA A 39 4.95 -11.98 16.04
CA ALA A 39 3.74 -11.16 16.04
C ALA A 39 3.87 -9.81 15.31
N PRO A 40 4.98 -9.05 15.42
CA PRO A 40 5.15 -7.81 14.67
C PRO A 40 5.14 -7.98 13.15
N PHE A 41 5.56 -9.13 12.62
CA PHE A 41 5.57 -9.39 11.19
C PHE A 41 4.18 -9.74 10.62
N GLU A 42 3.23 -10.17 11.45
CA GLU A 42 1.94 -10.65 10.97
C GLU A 42 1.19 -9.56 10.19
N GLY A 43 0.78 -9.87 8.96
CA GLY A 43 0.03 -8.95 8.12
C GLY A 43 0.37 -9.04 6.64
N ASN A 44 -0.10 -8.05 5.90
CA ASN A 44 0.13 -7.91 4.47
C ASN A 44 1.11 -6.76 4.22
N TRP A 45 2.05 -6.96 3.31
CA TRP A 45 3.19 -6.07 3.10
C TRP A 45 3.39 -5.78 1.61
N SER A 46 3.63 -4.51 1.28
CA SER A 46 4.23 -4.12 0.01
C SER A 46 5.75 -4.21 0.11
N ILE A 47 6.42 -4.58 -0.98
CA ILE A 47 7.86 -4.82 -1.06
C ILE A 47 8.48 -4.03 -2.20
N MET A 48 9.57 -3.33 -1.92
CA MET A 48 10.29 -2.52 -2.90
C MET A 48 11.79 -2.46 -2.63
N LYS A 49 12.59 -2.08 -3.63
CA LYS A 49 13.98 -1.67 -3.38
C LYS A 49 14.04 -0.25 -2.79
N PRO A 50 14.81 -0.02 -1.70
CA PRO A 50 15.10 1.32 -1.21
C PRO A 50 15.71 2.19 -2.33
N GLY A 51 15.33 3.47 -2.41
CA GLY A 51 15.82 4.39 -3.45
C GLY A 51 14.92 4.56 -4.68
N GLY A 52 13.82 3.80 -4.78
CA GLY A 52 12.59 4.34 -5.36
C GLY A 52 12.37 4.20 -6.87
N ASP A 53 12.94 3.21 -7.54
CA ASP A 53 12.38 2.86 -8.86
C ASP A 53 11.06 2.11 -8.66
N ARG A 54 9.93 2.73 -9.04
CA ARG A 54 8.59 2.13 -8.96
C ARG A 54 8.45 0.88 -9.83
N THR A 55 9.33 0.69 -10.82
CA THR A 55 9.37 -0.55 -11.62
C THR A 55 10.01 -1.73 -10.89
N SER A 56 10.66 -1.48 -9.74
CA SER A 56 11.29 -2.51 -8.89
C SER A 56 10.38 -3.03 -7.78
N GLU A 57 9.11 -2.63 -7.76
CA GLU A 57 8.11 -3.20 -6.86
C GLU A 57 7.87 -4.66 -7.23
N THR A 58 8.15 -5.56 -6.28
CA THR A 58 7.87 -6.99 -6.46
C THR A 58 6.47 -7.34 -5.99
N ASP A 59 5.98 -6.63 -4.96
CA ASP A 59 4.69 -6.87 -4.34
C ASP A 59 4.10 -5.50 -3.92
N SER A 60 2.85 -5.24 -4.27
CA SER A 60 2.16 -3.97 -3.95
C SER A 60 1.01 -4.23 -3.00
N CYS A 61 0.46 -3.19 -2.36
CA CYS A 61 -0.74 -3.38 -1.55
C CYS A 61 -1.98 -3.82 -2.32
N ALA A 62 -1.98 -3.80 -3.66
CA ALA A 62 -3.05 -4.42 -4.43
C ALA A 62 -2.90 -5.95 -4.54
N MET A 63 -1.70 -6.46 -4.35
CA MET A 63 -1.33 -7.88 -4.42
C MET A 63 -0.13 -8.10 -3.49
N PRO A 64 -0.35 -8.06 -2.16
CA PRO A 64 0.73 -7.99 -1.19
C PRO A 64 1.37 -9.35 -0.93
N ALA A 65 2.58 -9.33 -0.36
CA ALA A 65 3.09 -10.49 0.36
C ALA A 65 2.37 -10.62 1.71
N SER A 66 2.14 -11.85 2.14
CA SER A 66 1.48 -12.16 3.42
C SER A 66 2.48 -12.82 4.35
N ILE A 67 2.56 -12.35 5.59
CA ILE A 67 3.34 -13.00 6.64
C ILE A 67 2.38 -13.39 7.77
N GLN A 68 2.45 -14.65 8.19
CA GLN A 68 1.67 -15.19 9.30
C GLN A 68 2.60 -15.68 10.39
N ALA A 69 2.25 -15.43 11.65
CA ALA A 69 2.98 -16.02 12.77
C ALA A 69 2.63 -17.51 12.91
N ASP A 70 3.67 -18.35 13.03
CA ASP A 70 3.55 -19.77 13.37
C ASP A 70 4.14 -19.98 14.78
N GLY A 71 3.35 -19.58 15.79
CA GLY A 71 3.84 -19.49 17.16
C GLY A 71 4.65 -18.21 17.42
N PRO A 72 5.38 -18.14 18.56
CA PRO A 72 5.99 -16.88 19.00
C PRO A 72 7.25 -16.48 18.22
N THR A 73 7.99 -17.43 17.67
CA THR A 73 9.32 -17.23 17.07
C THR A 73 9.46 -17.92 15.72
N ALA A 74 8.37 -18.09 14.98
CA ALA A 74 8.43 -18.54 13.60
C ALA A 74 7.34 -17.85 12.78
N ILE A 75 7.60 -17.73 11.47
CA ILE A 75 6.69 -17.12 10.52
C ILE A 75 6.59 -17.97 9.25
N THR A 76 5.44 -17.91 8.61
CA THR A 76 5.24 -18.32 7.23
C THR A 76 5.12 -17.08 6.36
N TYR A 77 5.99 -16.95 5.38
CA TYR A 77 5.94 -15.93 4.33
C TYR A 77 5.30 -16.53 3.09
N ALA A 78 4.37 -15.81 2.48
CA ALA A 78 3.78 -16.11 1.18
C ALA A 78 3.94 -14.90 0.25
N SER A 79 4.56 -15.09 -0.91
CA SER A 79 4.66 -14.05 -1.95
C SER A 79 3.32 -13.82 -2.64
N SER A 80 3.18 -12.68 -3.33
CA SER A 80 2.01 -12.41 -4.17
C SER A 80 1.83 -13.41 -5.32
N THR A 81 2.89 -14.13 -5.69
CA THR A 81 2.91 -15.17 -6.73
C THR A 81 2.61 -16.58 -6.21
N GLY A 82 2.41 -16.75 -4.90
CA GLY A 82 2.04 -18.01 -4.26
C GLY A 82 3.22 -18.90 -3.84
N ALA A 83 4.46 -18.38 -3.84
CA ALA A 83 5.59 -19.09 -3.24
C ALA A 83 5.53 -18.93 -1.71
N GLU A 84 5.68 -20.03 -0.98
CA GLU A 84 5.62 -20.05 0.48
C GLU A 84 6.93 -20.54 1.09
N PHE A 85 7.38 -19.86 2.14
CA PHE A 85 8.60 -20.19 2.89
C PHE A 85 8.33 -20.10 4.38
N SER A 86 8.98 -20.94 5.17
CA SER A 86 8.90 -20.91 6.64
C SER A 86 10.25 -20.53 7.23
N PHE A 87 10.23 -19.66 8.24
CA PHE A 87 11.42 -19.17 8.92
C PHE A 87 11.28 -19.28 10.43
N ALA A 88 12.33 -19.77 11.09
CA ALA A 88 12.50 -19.56 12.52
C ALA A 88 13.09 -18.15 12.74
N LEU A 89 12.67 -17.49 13.81
CA LEU A 89 13.09 -16.14 14.16
C LEU A 89 14.03 -16.17 15.36
N ALA A 90 15.10 -15.39 15.28
CA ALA A 90 16.04 -15.17 16.38
C ALA A 90 16.35 -13.68 16.52
N ASP A 91 16.48 -13.22 17.76
CA ASP A 91 17.06 -11.92 18.08
C ASP A 91 18.59 -12.04 18.02
N GLU A 92 19.21 -11.30 17.10
CA GLU A 92 20.66 -11.30 16.92
C GLU A 92 21.15 -9.91 16.49
N ASN A 93 22.06 -9.33 17.29
CA ASN A 93 22.70 -8.04 16.99
C ASN A 93 21.72 -6.88 16.77
N ASP A 94 20.73 -6.74 17.66
CA ASP A 94 19.71 -5.68 17.60
C ASP A 94 18.90 -5.72 16.29
N ALA A 95 18.64 -6.93 15.78
CA ALA A 95 17.84 -7.21 14.60
C ALA A 95 17.20 -8.60 14.69
N THR A 96 16.20 -8.85 13.86
CA THR A 96 15.59 -10.18 13.76
C THR A 96 16.20 -10.97 12.61
N THR A 97 16.81 -12.11 12.90
CA THR A 97 17.26 -13.06 11.85
C THR A 97 16.13 -14.01 11.49
N TRP A 98 15.84 -14.12 10.19
CA TRP A 98 14.97 -15.17 9.64
C TRP A 98 15.84 -16.32 9.18
N GLN A 99 15.68 -17.48 9.82
CA GLN A 99 16.48 -18.69 9.57
C GLN A 99 15.63 -19.72 8.82
N GLY A 100 16.09 -20.16 7.65
CA GLY A 100 15.30 -21.05 6.80
C GLY A 100 16.05 -21.53 5.56
N GLU A 101 15.35 -21.66 4.43
CA GLU A 101 15.99 -22.02 3.15
C GLU A 101 17.05 -20.99 2.73
N PHE A 102 16.81 -19.73 3.08
CA PHE A 102 17.77 -18.65 2.93
C PHE A 102 17.71 -17.74 4.15
N ASP A 103 18.86 -17.47 4.74
CA ASP A 103 18.92 -16.59 5.91
C ASP A 103 18.77 -15.13 5.51
N ARG A 104 17.99 -14.40 6.29
CA ARG A 104 17.75 -12.97 6.13
C ARG A 104 17.88 -12.25 7.46
N ILE A 105 18.15 -10.95 7.40
CA ILE A 105 18.17 -10.07 8.56
C ILE A 105 17.09 -9.01 8.34
N ALA A 106 16.11 -8.96 9.24
CA ALA A 106 15.05 -7.97 9.28
C ALA A 106 15.40 -6.91 10.32
N VAL A 107 15.39 -5.64 9.88
CA VAL A 107 15.74 -4.48 10.68
C VAL A 107 14.54 -3.54 10.73
N TRP A 108 13.90 -3.45 11.89
CA TRP A 108 12.69 -2.66 12.07
C TRP A 108 12.97 -1.16 11.94
N GLN A 109 12.08 -0.45 11.22
CA GLN A 109 12.07 1.01 11.11
C GLN A 109 10.91 1.64 11.92
N GLY A 110 10.12 0.77 12.56
CA GLY A 110 8.88 1.08 13.25
C GLY A 110 7.91 -0.11 13.12
N PRO A 111 6.71 -0.05 13.74
CA PRO A 111 5.76 -1.16 13.75
C PRO A 111 5.21 -1.54 12.36
N ASP A 112 5.28 -0.62 11.40
CA ASP A 112 4.68 -0.76 10.06
C ASP A 112 5.71 -0.77 8.92
N ALA A 113 7.01 -0.83 9.25
CA ALA A 113 8.06 -0.89 8.25
C ALA A 113 9.33 -1.60 8.75
N PHE A 114 9.95 -2.39 7.88
CA PHE A 114 11.28 -2.97 8.12
C PHE A 114 12.07 -3.13 6.83
N LEU A 115 13.39 -3.16 6.95
CA LEU A 115 14.28 -3.54 5.86
C LEU A 115 14.66 -5.01 6.02
N LEU A 116 14.59 -5.77 4.93
CA LEU A 116 15.03 -7.16 4.87
C LEU A 116 16.27 -7.25 4.01
N TYR A 117 17.33 -7.83 4.57
CA TYR A 117 18.63 -8.00 3.93
C TYR A 117 18.95 -9.47 3.72
N SER A 118 19.71 -9.76 2.67
CA SER A 118 20.44 -11.03 2.60
C SER A 118 21.56 -11.05 3.64
N ARG A 119 21.84 -12.21 4.22
CA ARG A 119 22.95 -12.39 5.17
C ARG A 119 24.24 -12.74 4.42
N LEU A 120 25.31 -11.99 4.65
CA LEU A 120 26.64 -12.26 4.10
C LEU A 120 27.34 -13.40 4.87
N ALA A 121 28.43 -13.92 4.30
CA ALA A 121 29.19 -15.03 4.90
C ALA A 121 29.84 -14.69 6.25
N ASP A 122 30.10 -13.41 6.52
CA ASP A 122 30.59 -12.91 7.82
C ASP A 122 29.45 -12.68 8.83
N GLY A 123 28.21 -12.98 8.44
CA GLY A 123 27.02 -12.85 9.26
C GLY A 123 26.37 -11.47 9.20
N THR A 124 26.94 -10.50 8.48
CA THR A 124 26.42 -9.12 8.40
C THR A 124 25.34 -8.93 7.33
N PRO A 125 24.50 -7.87 7.40
CA PRO A 125 23.51 -7.57 6.38
C PRO A 125 24.14 -7.07 5.07
N ASP A 126 23.72 -7.63 3.93
CA ASP A 126 24.05 -7.10 2.60
C ASP A 126 23.19 -5.88 2.28
N THR A 127 23.72 -4.69 2.54
CA THR A 127 23.00 -3.43 2.31
C THR A 127 22.80 -3.09 0.83
N ALA A 128 23.47 -3.79 -0.10
CA ALA A 128 23.27 -3.59 -1.54
C ALA A 128 21.99 -4.27 -2.05
N GLU A 129 21.55 -5.33 -1.38
CA GLU A 129 20.36 -6.13 -1.73
C GLU A 129 19.31 -6.07 -0.61
N ALA A 130 18.99 -4.85 -0.21
CA ALA A 130 17.95 -4.56 0.76
C ALA A 130 16.56 -4.46 0.09
N TYR A 131 15.54 -4.92 0.79
CA TYR A 131 14.13 -4.73 0.43
C TYR A 131 13.41 -4.02 1.58
N LEU A 132 12.68 -2.96 1.26
CA LEU A 132 11.80 -2.28 2.20
C LEU A 132 10.42 -2.94 2.16
N TYR A 133 9.97 -3.35 3.33
CA TYR A 133 8.63 -3.85 3.60
C TYR A 133 7.84 -2.75 4.28
N GLU A 134 6.69 -2.40 3.73
CA GLU A 134 5.75 -1.45 4.33
C GLU A 134 4.39 -2.11 4.50
N ARG A 135 3.79 -1.96 5.68
CA ARG A 135 2.53 -2.63 6.02
C ARG A 135 1.38 -2.04 5.19
N CYS A 136 0.64 -2.93 4.54
CA CYS A 136 -0.54 -2.52 3.79
C CYS A 136 -1.71 -2.18 4.72
N PRO A 137 -2.52 -1.16 4.37
CA PRO A 137 -3.72 -0.83 5.14
C PRO A 137 -4.69 -2.00 5.21
N ILE A 138 -5.33 -2.16 6.37
CA ILE A 138 -6.42 -3.12 6.56
C ILE A 138 -7.74 -2.41 6.28
N TRP A 139 -8.47 -2.89 5.28
CA TRP A 139 -9.78 -2.34 4.90
C TRP A 139 -10.93 -3.12 5.54
N PRO A 140 -12.03 -2.45 5.92
CA PRO A 140 -13.22 -3.11 6.43
C PRO A 140 -13.79 -4.12 5.43
N ARG A 141 -14.16 -5.30 5.93
CA ARG A 141 -14.77 -6.36 5.11
C ARG A 141 -16.29 -6.49 5.31
N THR A 142 -16.84 -5.74 6.25
CA THR A 142 -18.25 -5.75 6.61
C THR A 142 -18.74 -4.32 6.78
N SER A 143 -19.99 -4.07 6.40
CA SER A 143 -20.60 -2.76 6.55
C SER A 143 -20.88 -2.47 8.03
N TYR A 144 -20.93 -1.20 8.41
CA TYR A 144 -21.31 -0.78 9.75
C TYR A 144 -22.74 -1.24 10.10
N GLU A 145 -23.01 -1.40 11.40
CA GLU A 145 -24.32 -1.78 11.91
C GLU A 145 -25.37 -0.70 11.58
N GLY A 146 -26.35 -1.05 10.74
CA GLY A 146 -27.40 -0.14 10.25
C GLY A 146 -27.31 0.19 8.78
N ALA A 147 -26.22 -0.17 8.09
CA ALA A 147 -26.20 -0.16 6.63
C ALA A 147 -27.27 -1.13 6.09
N VAL A 148 -28.13 -0.65 5.19
CA VAL A 148 -29.21 -1.45 4.59
C VAL A 148 -28.71 -2.06 3.27
N PRO A 149 -28.55 -3.40 3.19
CA PRO A 149 -28.02 -4.03 1.99
C PRO A 149 -28.91 -3.76 0.77
N GLY A 150 -28.30 -3.32 -0.32
CA GLY A 150 -28.99 -3.07 -1.58
C GLY A 150 -29.80 -1.76 -1.66
N ALA A 151 -29.81 -0.93 -0.61
CA ALA A 151 -30.48 0.37 -0.65
C ALA A 151 -29.77 1.34 -1.60
N LEU A 152 -30.53 2.13 -2.37
CA LEU A 152 -29.98 3.05 -3.37
C LEU A 152 -29.76 4.45 -2.81
N GLU A 153 -30.66 4.90 -1.95
CA GLU A 153 -30.73 6.26 -1.41
C GLU A 153 -29.42 6.71 -0.75
N PRO A 154 -28.72 5.87 0.05
CA PRO A 154 -27.47 6.29 0.70
C PRO A 154 -26.36 6.71 -0.28
N PHE A 155 -26.37 6.18 -1.51
CA PHE A 155 -25.36 6.51 -2.53
C PHE A 155 -25.57 7.88 -3.14
N VAL A 156 -26.79 8.42 -3.14
CA VAL A 156 -27.11 9.61 -3.93
C VAL A 156 -26.29 10.82 -3.46
N GLY A 157 -25.75 11.57 -4.42
CA GLY A 157 -25.01 12.81 -4.18
C GLY A 157 -23.60 12.83 -4.75
N ALA A 158 -22.81 13.78 -4.26
CA ALA A 158 -21.43 14.04 -4.69
C ALA A 158 -20.41 13.37 -3.77
N TRP A 159 -19.42 12.70 -4.36
CA TRP A 159 -18.42 11.92 -3.67
C TRP A 159 -17.01 12.21 -4.19
N GLN A 160 -16.08 12.31 -3.26
CA GLN A 160 -14.67 12.14 -3.56
C GLN A 160 -14.40 10.66 -3.82
N GLU A 161 -13.73 10.37 -4.93
CA GLU A 161 -13.25 9.04 -5.28
C GLU A 161 -11.74 8.99 -5.12
N ALA A 162 -11.25 7.99 -4.40
CA ALA A 162 -9.83 7.76 -4.19
C ALA A 162 -9.49 6.28 -4.30
N VAL A 163 -8.26 5.97 -4.68
CA VAL A 163 -7.72 4.62 -4.65
C VAL A 163 -6.57 4.53 -3.64
N PRO A 164 -6.41 3.38 -2.97
CA PRO A 164 -5.26 3.10 -2.14
C PRO A 164 -3.96 3.31 -2.90
N PRO A 165 -2.91 3.77 -2.22
CA PRO A 165 -1.58 3.76 -2.80
C PRO A 165 -1.12 2.33 -3.14
N ALA A 166 -0.10 2.23 -3.99
CA ALA A 166 0.60 0.96 -4.21
C ALA A 166 1.38 0.51 -2.96
N ARG A 167 1.70 1.45 -2.06
CA ARG A 167 2.59 1.27 -0.90
C ARG A 167 1.90 1.62 0.41
N GLY A 168 2.25 0.92 1.48
CA GLY A 168 1.62 1.08 2.79
C GLY A 168 1.61 2.50 3.35
N ALA A 169 2.72 3.23 3.19
CA ALA A 169 2.92 4.53 3.83
C ALA A 169 2.46 5.75 3.00
N GLU A 170 2.06 5.55 1.74
CA GLU A 170 1.67 6.65 0.86
C GLU A 170 0.23 7.14 1.15
N PRO A 171 -0.10 8.41 0.84
CA PRO A 171 -1.48 8.88 0.93
C PRO A 171 -2.37 8.26 -0.15
N LEU A 172 -3.68 8.27 0.07
CA LEU A 172 -4.66 7.89 -0.96
C LEU A 172 -4.50 8.76 -2.21
N GLN A 173 -4.57 8.13 -3.38
CA GLN A 173 -4.58 8.83 -4.65
C GLN A 173 -6.02 9.28 -4.97
N ILE A 174 -6.25 10.59 -5.02
CA ILE A 174 -7.54 11.16 -5.41
C ILE A 174 -7.73 11.05 -6.92
N VAL A 175 -8.82 10.43 -7.34
CA VAL A 175 -9.22 10.25 -8.74
C VAL A 175 -10.32 11.25 -9.11
N GLY A 176 -11.33 11.39 -8.24
CA GLY A 176 -12.36 12.41 -8.34
C GLY A 176 -12.35 13.26 -7.07
N ALA A 177 -11.98 14.53 -7.18
CA ALA A 177 -11.88 15.44 -6.04
C ALA A 177 -13.23 16.11 -5.75
N CYS A 178 -13.45 16.67 -4.55
CA CYS A 178 -14.76 17.28 -4.25
C CYS A 178 -15.10 18.55 -5.03
N ASN A 179 -14.12 19.20 -5.65
CA ASN A 179 -14.34 20.30 -6.58
C ASN A 179 -14.69 19.83 -8.01
N ASP A 180 -14.55 18.53 -8.29
CA ASP A 180 -14.99 17.86 -9.52
C ASP A 180 -15.39 16.40 -9.20
N PRO A 181 -16.51 16.23 -8.47
CA PRO A 181 -16.82 14.98 -7.76
C PRO A 181 -17.37 13.90 -8.69
N THR A 182 -17.30 12.65 -8.20
CA THR A 182 -18.13 11.58 -8.75
C THR A 182 -19.56 11.74 -8.25
N ILE A 183 -20.53 11.77 -9.16
CA ILE A 183 -21.94 11.91 -8.85
C ILE A 183 -22.65 10.56 -8.99
N PHE A 184 -23.44 10.18 -7.99
CA PHE A 184 -24.37 9.05 -8.07
C PHE A 184 -25.82 9.54 -8.03
N GLU A 185 -26.63 9.06 -8.98
CA GLU A 185 -28.05 9.36 -9.09
C GLU A 185 -28.85 8.08 -9.27
N ILE A 186 -30.06 8.00 -8.72
CA ILE A 186 -30.96 6.86 -8.99
C ILE A 186 -31.46 6.97 -10.43
N SER A 187 -31.21 5.93 -11.22
CA SER A 187 -31.63 5.85 -12.64
C SER A 187 -32.69 4.79 -12.90
N GLY A 188 -33.04 4.00 -11.88
CA GLY A 188 -34.05 2.95 -11.96
C GLY A 188 -34.26 2.25 -10.60
N PRO A 189 -35.15 1.24 -10.53
CA PRO A 189 -35.54 0.61 -9.27
C PRO A 189 -34.39 -0.05 -8.49
N THR A 190 -33.35 -0.50 -9.21
CA THR A 190 -32.17 -1.16 -8.64
C THR A 190 -30.88 -0.58 -9.24
N THR A 191 -30.94 0.57 -9.91
CA THR A 191 -29.81 1.08 -10.67
C THR A 191 -29.43 2.49 -10.28
N LEU A 192 -28.13 2.70 -10.15
CA LEU A 192 -27.51 4.01 -10.03
C LEU A 192 -26.85 4.38 -11.36
N LYS A 193 -26.94 5.66 -11.73
CA LYS A 193 -26.07 6.30 -12.70
C LYS A 193 -24.87 6.88 -11.93
N ARG A 194 -23.66 6.55 -12.37
CA ARG A 194 -22.41 7.14 -11.91
C ARG A 194 -21.85 8.04 -13.00
N THR A 195 -21.57 9.29 -12.65
CA THR A 195 -21.03 10.31 -13.56
C THR A 195 -19.71 10.83 -13.01
N ILE A 196 -18.69 10.87 -13.86
CA ILE A 196 -17.42 11.57 -13.62
C ILE A 196 -17.20 12.54 -14.78
N ALA A 197 -16.74 13.75 -14.50
CA ALA A 197 -16.45 14.71 -15.54
C ALA A 197 -15.46 14.15 -16.59
N GLY A 198 -15.78 14.35 -17.86
CA GLY A 198 -14.96 13.89 -18.97
C GLY A 198 -14.97 12.38 -19.24
N GLN A 199 -15.75 11.59 -18.48
CA GLN A 199 -15.94 10.17 -18.69
C GLN A 199 -17.39 9.87 -19.12
N PRO A 200 -17.64 8.76 -19.84
CA PRO A 200 -19.01 8.33 -20.11
C PRO A 200 -19.73 7.97 -18.81
N ASP A 201 -21.04 8.17 -18.80
CA ASP A 201 -21.88 7.75 -17.69
C ASP A 201 -21.95 6.23 -17.59
N TYR A 202 -21.92 5.70 -16.36
CA TYR A 202 -22.01 4.28 -16.08
C TYR A 202 -23.28 3.94 -15.31
N THR A 203 -23.89 2.80 -15.63
CA THR A 203 -25.03 2.28 -14.86
C THR A 203 -24.59 1.10 -14.01
N LEU A 204 -24.74 1.25 -12.70
CA LEU A 204 -24.47 0.21 -11.71
C LEU A 204 -25.79 -0.40 -11.26
N GLU A 205 -25.89 -1.72 -11.33
CA GLU A 205 -26.99 -2.44 -10.72
C GLU A 205 -26.63 -2.77 -9.26
N ILE A 206 -27.40 -2.26 -8.31
CA ILE A 206 -27.20 -2.49 -6.88
C ILE A 206 -28.16 -3.58 -6.41
N ARG A 207 -27.63 -4.60 -5.74
CA ARG A 207 -28.43 -5.68 -5.16
C ARG A 207 -28.00 -6.00 -3.74
N ALA A 208 -28.92 -6.54 -2.96
CA ALA A 208 -28.59 -7.22 -1.71
C ALA A 208 -28.16 -8.67 -1.99
N ARG A 209 -27.13 -9.15 -1.27
CA ARG A 209 -26.72 -10.56 -1.21
C ARG A 209 -26.47 -10.92 0.25
N GLY A 210 -27.48 -11.47 0.92
CA GLY A 210 -27.41 -11.68 2.36
C GLY A 210 -27.27 -10.33 3.08
N THR A 211 -26.18 -10.16 3.83
CA THR A 211 -25.85 -8.92 4.54
C THR A 211 -25.07 -7.91 3.69
N ASP A 212 -24.70 -8.26 2.46
CA ASP A 212 -23.81 -7.45 1.63
C ASP A 212 -24.58 -6.68 0.56
N THR A 213 -24.05 -5.53 0.18
CA THR A 213 -24.46 -4.84 -1.05
C THR A 213 -23.50 -5.23 -2.16
N VAL A 214 -24.01 -5.60 -3.32
CA VAL A 214 -23.20 -6.05 -4.46
C VAL A 214 -23.59 -5.33 -5.75
N VAL A 215 -22.59 -5.19 -6.63
CA VAL A 215 -22.74 -4.78 -8.03
C VAL A 215 -22.42 -6.01 -8.89
N PRO A 216 -23.40 -6.86 -9.21
CA PRO A 216 -23.13 -8.18 -9.77
C PRO A 216 -22.79 -8.15 -11.27
N ASN A 217 -23.29 -7.16 -11.99
CA ASN A 217 -23.08 -7.04 -13.43
C ASN A 217 -23.04 -5.55 -13.81
N PRO A 218 -21.93 -4.87 -13.54
CA PRO A 218 -21.81 -3.49 -13.96
C PRO A 218 -21.76 -3.48 -15.50
N ARG A 219 -22.68 -2.72 -16.12
CA ARG A 219 -22.65 -2.58 -17.58
C ARG A 219 -21.39 -1.80 -17.98
N ALA A 220 -20.72 -2.25 -19.06
CA ALA A 220 -19.52 -1.66 -19.65
C ALA A 220 -18.21 -1.78 -18.82
N GLY A 221 -17.58 -2.96 -18.87
CA GLY A 221 -16.14 -3.10 -18.61
C GLY A 221 -15.68 -3.06 -17.14
N TYR A 222 -16.60 -2.99 -16.17
CA TYR A 222 -16.26 -3.12 -14.76
C TYR A 222 -16.37 -4.58 -14.32
N ALA A 223 -15.54 -4.96 -13.36
CA ALA A 223 -15.66 -6.24 -12.68
C ALA A 223 -16.78 -6.17 -11.63
N PRO A 224 -17.49 -7.29 -11.36
CA PRO A 224 -18.44 -7.35 -10.26
C PRO A 224 -17.79 -6.87 -8.96
N SER A 225 -18.57 -6.33 -8.03
CA SER A 225 -18.02 -5.73 -6.80
C SER A 225 -18.87 -5.99 -5.58
N VAL A 226 -18.25 -6.03 -4.40
CA VAL A 226 -18.90 -5.91 -3.09
C VAL A 226 -18.74 -4.47 -2.60
N ILE A 227 -19.79 -3.92 -2.00
CA ILE A 227 -19.76 -2.60 -1.39
C ILE A 227 -19.80 -2.74 0.12
N VAL A 228 -18.82 -2.12 0.78
CA VAL A 228 -18.72 -2.06 2.24
C VAL A 228 -18.95 -0.62 2.68
N TRP A 229 -20.04 -0.38 3.39
CA TRP A 229 -20.32 0.91 4.03
C TRP A 229 -19.53 1.03 5.33
N VAL A 230 -18.59 1.97 5.40
CA VAL A 230 -17.79 2.22 6.61
C VAL A 230 -18.48 3.22 7.54
N SER A 231 -19.22 4.15 6.96
CA SER A 231 -20.10 5.09 7.66
C SER A 231 -21.17 5.61 6.67
N PRO A 232 -22.19 6.38 7.09
CA PRO A 232 -23.15 7.00 6.15
C PRO A 232 -22.53 7.87 5.06
N ASP A 233 -21.30 8.34 5.28
CA ASP A 233 -20.56 9.26 4.42
C ASP A 233 -19.30 8.64 3.82
N ARG A 234 -19.12 7.32 3.96
CA ARG A 234 -17.97 6.60 3.39
C ARG A 234 -18.30 5.16 3.05
N PHE A 235 -18.01 4.76 1.82
CA PHE A 235 -18.10 3.36 1.40
C PHE A 235 -16.95 2.96 0.49
N HIS A 236 -16.66 1.66 0.45
CA HIS A 236 -15.57 1.06 -0.30
C HIS A 236 -16.15 0.10 -1.35
N PHE A 237 -15.65 0.17 -2.57
CA PHE A 237 -15.92 -0.75 -3.67
C PHE A 237 -14.78 -1.75 -3.77
N HIS A 238 -15.06 -3.00 -3.43
CA HIS A 238 -14.11 -4.10 -3.57
C HIS A 238 -14.43 -4.91 -4.81
N ILE A 239 -13.48 -4.96 -5.75
CA ILE A 239 -13.61 -5.73 -6.98
C ILE A 239 -13.65 -7.23 -6.64
N ILE A 240 -14.56 -7.95 -7.26
CA ILE A 240 -14.60 -9.42 -7.31
C ILE A 240 -13.89 -9.84 -8.59
N ASP A 241 -12.86 -10.67 -8.46
CA ASP A 241 -12.09 -11.20 -9.56
C ASP A 241 -12.87 -12.24 -10.39
N ILE A 242 -12.25 -12.70 -11.48
CA ILE A 242 -12.84 -13.67 -12.41
C ILE A 242 -13.08 -15.07 -11.79
N PHE A 243 -12.45 -15.36 -10.64
CA PHE A 243 -12.60 -16.61 -9.90
C PHE A 243 -13.62 -16.48 -8.74
N GLY A 244 -14.19 -15.29 -8.55
CA GLY A 244 -15.16 -14.99 -7.49
C GLY A 244 -14.54 -14.55 -6.17
N GLY A 245 -13.21 -14.38 -6.10
CA GLY A 245 -12.50 -13.84 -4.95
C GLY A 245 -12.70 -12.33 -4.85
N THR A 246 -12.95 -11.80 -3.65
CA THR A 246 -13.02 -10.35 -3.45
C THR A 246 -11.62 -9.81 -3.16
N ASN A 247 -11.17 -8.82 -3.93
CA ASN A 247 -9.95 -8.09 -3.63
C ASN A 247 -10.18 -7.15 -2.45
N TRP A 248 -9.78 -7.62 -1.27
CA TRP A 248 -9.90 -6.87 -0.03
C TRP A 248 -8.80 -5.82 0.16
N PHE A 249 -7.76 -5.81 -0.67
CA PHE A 249 -6.56 -5.02 -0.43
C PHE A 249 -6.55 -3.67 -1.15
N SER A 250 -7.29 -3.56 -2.25
CA SER A 250 -7.35 -2.33 -3.04
C SER A 250 -8.79 -1.92 -3.38
N PRO A 251 -9.59 -1.49 -2.38
CA PRO A 251 -10.91 -0.92 -2.66
C PRO A 251 -10.82 0.42 -3.38
N VAL A 252 -11.82 0.76 -4.20
CA VAL A 252 -12.07 2.16 -4.54
C VAL A 252 -12.84 2.79 -3.37
N ILE A 253 -12.34 3.91 -2.85
CA ILE A 253 -12.86 4.57 -1.65
C ILE A 253 -13.68 5.78 -2.06
N TYR A 254 -14.93 5.82 -1.62
CA TYR A 254 -15.82 6.95 -1.79
C TYR A 254 -16.05 7.64 -0.45
N THR A 255 -15.82 8.95 -0.41
CA THR A 255 -16.11 9.79 0.77
C THR A 255 -17.02 10.93 0.35
N ARG A 256 -18.11 11.15 1.09
CA ARG A 256 -19.11 12.17 0.73
C ARG A 256 -18.44 13.54 0.73
N CYS A 257 -18.71 14.34 -0.29
CA CYS A 257 -18.27 15.73 -0.30
C CYS A 257 -19.10 16.54 0.68
N ALA A 258 -18.43 17.41 1.45
CA ALA A 258 -19.14 18.39 2.25
C ALA A 258 -19.98 19.29 1.33
N PRO A 259 -21.22 19.63 1.71
CA PRO A 259 -22.08 20.54 0.97
C PRO A 259 -21.51 21.96 0.89
#